data_AF-A0ABD1VEC4-F1
#
_entry.id   AF-A0ABD1VEC4-F1
#
_cell.length_a   1.000
_cell.length_b   1.000
_cell.length_c   1.000
_cell.angle_alpha   90.00
_cell.angle_beta   90.00
_cell.angle_gamma   90.00
#
_symmetry.space_group_name_H-M   'P 1'
#
loop_
_entity.id
_entity.type
_entity.pdbx_description
1 polymer ?
#
loop_
_entity_poly.entity_id
_entity_poly.type
_entity_poly.pdbx_seq_one_letter_code
_entity_poly.pdbx_strand_id
1 'polypeptide(L)'
;MMERLIHLEEPSSNDVSLAPFLELDMSKIGHASIQVPLGERSWPPVAGYSFACWFQYRNLLTSQGREAEAPKIGSSKKQRMTTGQHLGAQVLRIFSVGAVDNGNTFYAEISLQRDGFLTLATSNSSSLSFSGLEMEEGSWHHLVVVHSKPNALAGLFQASVAYVYLNGKLRHTGKLGYSPSPAGKSLQVSIGTPVTCGRISDLSWKLRSCYLFEEVLSPGSIGFMYILGRGYRGLFQDNDLLQFVPNQACGGGSMAILDSLDTDLPLNSSTLKPDSAGKQGISKVDRSEFVWDSVKLGNLSIQLWAKKLIFAFDGTSTEIFRASGTLSVLNLVDPMSAAASPIGGE
;
A
#
# COMPACT_ATOMS: atom_id res chain seq x y z
N MET A 1 2.77 -47.67 -5.68
CA MET A 1 3.93 -47.95 -4.81
C MET A 1 4.87 -46.77 -4.96
N MET A 2 5.04 -45.97 -3.90
CA MET A 2 5.90 -44.79 -3.87
C MET A 2 7.36 -45.21 -4.05
N GLU A 3 8.16 -44.41 -4.76
CA GLU A 3 9.51 -44.09 -4.30
C GLU A 3 9.80 -42.60 -4.57
N ARG A 4 10.22 -41.94 -3.50
CA ARG A 4 10.64 -40.54 -3.41
C ARG A 4 11.95 -40.36 -4.16
N LEU A 5 12.06 -39.30 -4.95
CA LEU A 5 13.32 -38.59 -5.12
C LEU A 5 13.10 -37.14 -4.68
N ILE A 6 13.47 -36.92 -3.42
CA ILE A 6 13.73 -35.59 -2.86
C ILE A 6 14.98 -35.11 -3.58
N HIS A 7 14.82 -34.23 -4.58
CA HIS A 7 15.91 -33.39 -5.03
C HIS A 7 16.19 -32.40 -3.90
N LEU A 8 17.32 -32.63 -3.22
CA LEU A 8 17.90 -31.71 -2.27
C LEU A 8 18.42 -30.50 -3.07
N GLU A 9 17.65 -29.44 -3.13
CA GLU A 9 18.06 -28.15 -3.70
C GLU A 9 18.60 -27.28 -2.56
N GLU A 10 19.74 -26.62 -2.80
CA GLU A 10 20.50 -25.83 -1.83
C GLU A 10 19.66 -24.73 -1.15
N PRO A 11 19.98 -24.36 0.11
CA PRO A 11 19.20 -23.40 0.87
C PRO A 11 19.52 -21.96 0.45
N SER A 12 19.01 -21.55 -0.71
CA SER A 12 18.95 -20.14 -1.10
C SER A 12 17.50 -19.66 -1.11
N SER A 13 17.15 -18.74 -0.19
CA SER A 13 15.98 -17.84 -0.25
C SER A 13 14.54 -18.36 0.00
N ASN A 14 14.34 -19.63 0.34
CA ASN A 14 13.00 -20.25 0.35
C ASN A 14 11.97 -19.74 1.39
N ASP A 15 12.38 -19.05 2.45
CA ASP A 15 11.45 -18.75 3.56
C ASP A 15 10.41 -17.66 3.20
N VAL A 16 10.81 -16.69 2.37
CA VAL A 16 9.94 -15.58 1.98
C VAL A 16 9.00 -15.94 0.82
N SER A 17 9.30 -17.03 0.12
CA SER A 17 8.49 -17.56 -0.98
C SER A 17 7.20 -18.23 -0.48
N LEU A 18 7.15 -18.67 0.79
CA LEU A 18 6.01 -19.39 1.37
C LEU A 18 4.99 -18.50 2.09
N ALA A 19 5.26 -17.20 2.22
CA ALA A 19 4.33 -16.29 2.87
C ALA A 19 2.99 -16.23 2.10
N PRO A 20 1.84 -16.39 2.79
CA PRO A 20 0.53 -16.48 2.18
C PRO A 20 0.16 -15.18 1.48
N PHE A 21 -0.62 -15.27 0.42
CA PHE A 21 -1.16 -14.10 -0.29
C PHE A 21 -2.59 -14.38 -0.74
N LEU A 22 -3.37 -13.31 -0.85
CA LEU A 22 -4.68 -13.33 -1.49
C LEU A 22 -4.53 -12.92 -2.96
N GLU A 23 -5.10 -13.68 -3.88
CA GLU A 23 -5.17 -13.32 -5.30
C GLU A 23 -6.54 -12.75 -5.64
N LEU A 24 -6.53 -11.57 -6.25
CA LEU A 24 -7.71 -10.85 -6.71
C LEU A 24 -7.68 -10.83 -8.24
N ASP A 25 -8.44 -11.75 -8.84
CA ASP A 25 -8.50 -11.97 -10.29
C ASP A 25 -9.76 -11.33 -10.89
N MET A 26 -9.55 -10.48 -11.90
CA MET A 26 -10.60 -9.70 -12.56
C MET A 26 -11.12 -10.38 -13.85
N SER A 27 -10.55 -11.53 -14.25
CA SER A 27 -10.80 -12.15 -15.55
C SER A 27 -12.21 -12.71 -15.72
N LYS A 28 -12.84 -13.18 -14.64
CA LYS A 28 -14.15 -13.87 -14.70
C LYS A 28 -15.33 -12.94 -14.49
N ILE A 29 -15.31 -12.20 -13.38
CA ILE A 29 -16.44 -11.38 -12.90
C ILE A 29 -16.13 -9.88 -12.91
N GLY A 30 -14.89 -9.51 -13.23
CA GLY A 30 -14.46 -8.12 -13.30
C GLY A 30 -14.36 -7.39 -11.96
N HIS A 31 -14.53 -8.08 -10.83
CA HIS A 31 -14.39 -7.48 -9.50
C HIS A 31 -13.86 -8.52 -8.51
N ALA A 32 -13.08 -8.06 -7.55
CA ALA A 32 -12.57 -8.85 -6.44
C ALA A 32 -12.18 -7.87 -5.35
N SER A 33 -12.77 -8.02 -4.16
CA SER A 33 -12.51 -7.11 -3.04
C SER A 33 -12.76 -7.75 -1.70
N ILE A 34 -11.93 -7.42 -0.72
CA ILE A 34 -12.21 -7.63 0.71
C ILE A 34 -13.01 -6.42 1.20
N GLN A 35 -14.07 -6.66 1.96
CA GLN A 35 -14.98 -5.62 2.45
C GLN A 35 -14.92 -5.56 3.99
N VAL A 36 -14.63 -4.38 4.53
CA VAL A 36 -14.43 -4.16 5.98
C VAL A 36 -15.31 -3.01 6.47
N PRO A 37 -16.35 -3.27 7.28
CA PRO A 37 -17.17 -2.19 7.82
C PRO A 37 -16.35 -1.29 8.76
N LEU A 38 -16.54 0.03 8.65
CA LEU A 38 -15.90 0.99 9.56
C LEU A 38 -16.64 1.13 10.91
N GLY A 39 -17.84 0.55 11.03
CA GLY A 39 -18.65 0.65 12.23
C GLY A 39 -19.00 2.10 12.55
N GLU A 40 -18.76 2.50 13.80
CA GLU A 40 -19.03 3.86 14.30
C GLU A 40 -17.87 4.84 14.06
N ARG A 41 -16.76 4.41 13.44
CA ARG A 41 -15.60 5.28 13.20
C ARG A 41 -15.97 6.40 12.23
N SER A 42 -15.58 7.62 12.59
CA SER A 42 -15.67 8.76 11.68
C SER A 42 -14.65 8.65 10.55
N TRP A 43 -15.03 9.06 9.34
CA TRP A 43 -14.11 9.19 8.22
C TRP A 43 -14.12 10.60 7.64
N PRO A 44 -12.95 11.14 7.26
CA PRO A 44 -11.61 10.64 7.53
C PRO A 44 -11.22 10.81 9.02
N PRO A 45 -10.30 9.98 9.56
CA PRO A 45 -9.85 10.09 10.94
C PRO A 45 -9.27 11.47 11.29
N VAL A 46 -9.52 11.92 12.52
CA VAL A 46 -9.11 13.26 12.98
C VAL A 46 -7.59 13.42 13.06
N ALA A 47 -6.88 12.35 13.44
CA ALA A 47 -5.42 12.30 13.53
C ALA A 47 -4.75 11.99 12.16
N GLY A 48 -5.55 11.83 11.10
CA GLY A 48 -5.12 11.29 9.82
C GLY A 48 -5.00 9.79 9.80
N TYR A 49 -4.63 9.24 8.64
CA TYR A 49 -4.61 7.81 8.42
C TYR A 49 -3.42 7.39 7.59
N SER A 50 -3.03 6.12 7.75
CA SER A 50 -1.98 5.50 6.95
C SER A 50 -2.47 4.15 6.44
N PHE A 51 -2.51 3.99 5.12
CA PHE A 51 -2.77 2.71 4.47
C PHE A 51 -1.45 2.09 4.07
N ALA A 52 -1.19 0.84 4.46
CA ALA A 52 0.03 0.12 4.12
C ALA A 52 -0.31 -1.27 3.54
N CYS A 53 0.36 -1.68 2.46
CA CYS A 53 0.23 -3.04 1.96
C CYS A 53 1.47 -3.51 1.21
N TRP A 54 1.66 -4.83 1.19
CA TRP A 54 2.48 -5.51 0.21
C TRP A 54 1.60 -6.01 -0.93
N PHE A 55 1.93 -5.62 -2.16
CA PHE A 55 1.16 -6.03 -3.33
C PHE A 55 2.06 -6.36 -4.53
N GLN A 56 1.51 -7.16 -5.44
CA GLN A 56 2.10 -7.49 -6.73
C GLN A 56 0.97 -7.48 -7.76
N TYR A 57 1.18 -6.96 -8.96
CA TYR A 57 0.16 -6.95 -10.02
C TYR A 57 0.69 -7.54 -11.32
N ARG A 58 -0.23 -7.96 -12.19
CA ARG A 58 0.00 -8.48 -13.54
C ARG A 58 -1.08 -8.01 -14.51
N ASN A 59 -0.72 -7.89 -15.77
CA ASN A 59 -1.57 -7.50 -16.90
C ASN A 59 -2.30 -6.16 -16.71
N LEU A 60 -1.67 -5.21 -16.01
CA LEU A 60 -2.18 -3.84 -15.92
C LEU A 60 -1.76 -3.02 -17.14
N LEU A 61 -0.53 -3.25 -17.61
CA LEU A 61 0.13 -2.49 -18.68
C LEU A 61 -0.08 -3.11 -20.07
N THR A 62 -0.46 -4.39 -20.12
CA THR A 62 -0.61 -5.14 -21.36
C THR A 62 -1.86 -4.68 -22.11
N SER A 63 -1.68 -4.08 -23.29
CA SER A 63 -2.77 -3.87 -24.24
C SER A 63 -3.31 -5.22 -24.70
N GLN A 64 -4.63 -5.39 -24.79
CA GLN A 64 -5.18 -6.52 -25.56
C GLN A 64 -4.76 -6.38 -27.03
N GLY A 65 -3.68 -7.08 -27.38
CA GLY A 65 -3.25 -7.37 -28.73
C GLY A 65 -3.30 -8.88 -28.93
N ARG A 66 -4.51 -9.46 -28.95
CA ARG A 66 -4.73 -10.75 -29.65
C ARG A 66 -5.27 -10.42 -31.03
N GLU A 67 -4.41 -9.90 -31.90
CA GLU A 67 -4.64 -10.02 -33.33
C GLU A 67 -4.24 -11.45 -33.71
N ALA A 68 -5.19 -12.38 -33.60
CA ALA A 68 -5.04 -13.67 -34.24
C ALA A 68 -5.06 -13.41 -35.74
N GLU A 69 -3.91 -13.65 -36.39
CA GLU A 69 -3.71 -13.50 -37.84
C GLU A 69 -4.86 -14.17 -38.62
N ALA A 70 -5.63 -13.36 -39.34
CA ALA A 70 -6.48 -13.83 -40.42
C ALA A 70 -5.89 -13.30 -41.75
N PRO A 71 -5.75 -14.16 -42.78
CA PRO A 71 -5.07 -13.77 -44.02
C PRO A 71 -5.92 -12.79 -44.83
N LYS A 72 -5.26 -11.74 -45.33
CA LYS A 72 -5.82 -10.65 -46.13
C LYS A 72 -6.39 -11.16 -47.46
N ILE A 73 -7.69 -10.95 -47.71
CA ILE A 73 -8.23 -10.77 -49.08
C ILE A 73 -9.37 -9.74 -49.05
N GLY A 74 -9.28 -8.73 -49.93
CA GLY A 74 -10.44 -8.12 -50.57
C GLY A 74 -10.95 -6.79 -50.01
N SER A 75 -10.76 -5.73 -50.79
CA SER A 75 -11.26 -4.37 -50.57
C SER A 75 -12.80 -4.26 -50.51
N SER A 76 -13.35 -3.39 -49.66
CA SER A 76 -14.39 -2.42 -50.07
C SER A 76 -14.56 -1.28 -49.05
N LYS A 77 -14.62 -0.05 -49.56
CA LYS A 77 -14.96 1.18 -48.82
C LYS A 77 -16.35 1.03 -48.17
N LYS A 78 -16.42 1.14 -46.84
CA LYS A 78 -17.61 1.63 -46.13
C LYS A 78 -17.16 2.57 -45.02
N GLN A 79 -17.44 3.84 -45.26
CA GLN A 79 -17.39 4.94 -44.31
C GLN A 79 -18.27 4.57 -43.12
N ARG A 80 -17.65 4.17 -42.02
CA ARG A 80 -18.31 3.97 -40.73
C ARG A 80 -17.64 4.95 -39.79
N MET A 81 -18.38 6.00 -39.41
CA MET A 81 -18.02 6.80 -38.24
C MET A 81 -17.81 5.84 -37.08
N THR A 82 -16.56 5.62 -36.68
CA THR A 82 -16.26 4.99 -35.41
C THR A 82 -16.35 6.10 -34.38
N THR A 83 -17.55 6.24 -33.80
CA THR A 83 -17.68 6.73 -32.44
C THR A 83 -16.66 5.95 -31.61
N GLY A 84 -15.57 6.63 -31.23
CA GLY A 84 -14.56 6.10 -30.34
C GLY A 84 -15.23 5.81 -29.01
N GLN A 85 -15.74 4.58 -28.86
CA GLN A 85 -16.14 4.06 -27.57
C GLN A 85 -14.89 4.09 -26.72
N HIS A 86 -14.86 4.99 -25.74
CA HIS A 86 -13.87 5.05 -24.69
C HIS A 86 -13.68 3.64 -24.11
N LEU A 87 -12.63 2.92 -24.54
CA LEU A 87 -12.07 1.84 -23.74
C LEU A 87 -11.57 2.51 -22.46
N GLY A 88 -12.43 2.58 -21.46
CA GLY A 88 -12.08 3.17 -20.18
C GLY A 88 -10.79 2.51 -19.68
N ALA A 89 -9.82 3.33 -19.29
CA ALA A 89 -8.53 2.85 -18.87
C ALA A 89 -8.70 1.77 -17.79
N GLN A 90 -7.96 0.67 -17.93
CA GLN A 90 -7.87 -0.36 -16.92
C GLN A 90 -7.17 0.27 -15.72
N VAL A 91 -7.81 0.18 -14.57
CA VAL A 91 -7.36 0.81 -13.32
C VAL A 91 -7.36 -0.27 -12.26
N LEU A 92 -6.22 -0.43 -11.59
CA LEU A 92 -6.11 -1.27 -10.41
C LEU A 92 -6.54 -0.45 -9.19
N ARG A 93 -7.72 -0.72 -8.64
CA ARG A 93 -8.17 -0.14 -7.37
C ARG A 93 -7.60 -0.96 -6.21
N ILE A 94 -6.79 -0.31 -5.38
CA ILE A 94 -6.08 -0.97 -4.26
C ILE A 94 -6.90 -0.81 -2.98
N PHE A 95 -7.36 0.41 -2.71
CA PHE A 95 -8.07 0.77 -1.49
C PHE A 95 -9.16 1.79 -1.82
N SER A 96 -10.34 1.65 -1.23
CA SER A 96 -11.37 2.67 -1.29
C SER A 96 -12.23 2.71 -0.03
N VAL A 97 -12.71 3.89 0.34
CA VAL A 97 -13.72 4.08 1.39
C VAL A 97 -14.99 4.62 0.75
N GLY A 98 -16.10 3.91 0.90
CA GLY A 98 -17.38 4.28 0.34
C GLY A 98 -18.52 4.06 1.34
N ALA A 99 -19.71 4.55 0.99
CA ALA A 99 -20.92 4.24 1.74
C ALA A 99 -21.40 2.83 1.38
N VAL A 100 -21.93 2.10 2.37
CA VAL A 100 -22.41 0.72 2.17
C VAL A 100 -23.60 0.65 1.19
N ASP A 101 -24.43 1.70 1.18
CA ASP A 101 -25.66 1.82 0.38
C ASP A 101 -25.42 2.39 -1.03
N ASN A 102 -24.33 3.15 -1.22
CA ASN A 102 -24.02 3.85 -2.47
C ASN A 102 -22.56 3.60 -2.90
N GLY A 103 -22.35 2.52 -3.66
CA GLY A 103 -21.02 2.12 -4.12
C GLY A 103 -20.42 2.96 -5.25
N ASN A 104 -21.01 4.10 -5.63
CA ASN A 104 -20.46 4.99 -6.67
C ASN A 104 -19.76 6.22 -6.10
N THR A 105 -19.82 6.45 -4.79
CA THR A 105 -19.17 7.61 -4.14
C THR A 105 -18.08 7.14 -3.19
N PHE A 106 -16.84 7.52 -3.50
CA PHE A 106 -15.69 7.27 -2.65
C PHE A 106 -15.24 8.53 -1.93
N TYR A 107 -14.96 8.37 -0.63
CA TYR A 107 -14.41 9.39 0.27
C TYR A 107 -12.89 9.30 0.37
N ALA A 108 -12.33 8.16 -0.01
CA ALA A 108 -10.91 7.99 -0.27
C ALA A 108 -10.75 6.86 -1.27
N GLU A 109 -9.81 6.99 -2.20
CA GLU A 109 -9.50 5.95 -3.16
C GLU A 109 -8.02 6.02 -3.52
N ILE A 110 -7.35 4.88 -3.48
CA ILE A 110 -5.99 4.68 -3.98
C ILE A 110 -6.10 3.74 -5.18
N SER A 111 -5.70 4.24 -6.34
CA SER A 111 -5.74 3.48 -7.58
C SER A 111 -4.46 3.64 -8.39
N LEU A 112 -4.06 2.59 -9.09
CA LEU A 112 -2.94 2.60 -10.03
C LEU A 112 -3.49 2.52 -11.45
N GLN A 113 -3.22 3.56 -12.23
CA GLN A 113 -3.63 3.68 -13.62
C GLN A 113 -2.64 2.97 -14.56
N ARG A 114 -3.08 2.65 -15.77
CA ARG A 114 -2.26 1.99 -16.81
C ARG A 114 -1.00 2.77 -17.19
N ASP A 115 -1.03 4.09 -17.11
CA ASP A 115 0.11 4.96 -17.39
C ASP A 115 1.15 4.96 -16.24
N GLY A 116 0.94 4.16 -15.19
CA GLY A 116 1.82 4.05 -14.03
C GLY A 116 1.57 5.14 -12.98
N PHE A 117 0.54 5.96 -13.17
CA PHE A 117 0.19 6.99 -12.19
C PHE A 117 -0.57 6.36 -11.03
N LEU A 118 -0.03 6.50 -9.81
CA LEU A 118 -0.77 6.23 -8.60
C LEU A 118 -1.60 7.46 -8.27
N THR A 119 -2.89 7.30 -8.05
CA THR A 119 -3.80 8.40 -7.73
C THR A 119 -4.43 8.17 -6.37
N LEU A 120 -4.31 9.17 -5.49
CA LEU A 120 -5.11 9.29 -4.28
C LEU A 120 -6.25 10.29 -4.54
N ALA A 121 -7.50 9.83 -4.50
CA ALA A 121 -8.68 10.68 -4.61
C ALA A 121 -9.42 10.75 -3.28
N THR A 122 -10.00 11.91 -2.96
CA THR A 122 -10.87 12.11 -1.78
C THR A 122 -12.30 12.47 -2.18
N SER A 123 -12.52 12.69 -3.47
CA SER A 123 -13.83 12.78 -4.11
C SER A 123 -13.67 12.64 -5.63
N ASN A 124 -14.77 12.66 -6.37
CA ASN A 124 -14.75 12.66 -7.84
C ASN A 124 -14.11 13.93 -8.45
N SER A 125 -13.93 15.00 -7.66
CA SER A 125 -13.37 16.28 -8.10
C SER A 125 -12.05 16.66 -7.42
N SER A 126 -11.60 15.88 -6.43
CA SER A 126 -10.37 16.14 -5.69
C SER A 126 -9.51 14.90 -5.69
N SER A 127 -8.39 14.98 -6.41
CA SER A 127 -7.41 13.91 -6.50
C SER A 127 -6.00 14.45 -6.67
N LEU A 128 -5.04 13.62 -6.31
CA LEU A 128 -3.61 13.87 -6.44
C LEU A 128 -3.00 12.65 -7.12
N SER A 129 -2.35 12.87 -8.27
CA SER A 129 -1.71 11.81 -9.05
C SER A 129 -0.20 11.92 -8.98
N PHE A 130 0.45 10.78 -8.82
CA PHE A 130 1.88 10.62 -8.60
C PHE A 130 2.47 9.82 -9.76
N SER A 131 3.45 10.40 -10.46
CA SER A 131 4.19 9.75 -11.56
C SER A 131 5.63 9.46 -11.17
N GLY A 132 6.28 8.52 -11.86
CA GLY A 132 7.69 8.17 -11.56
C GLY A 132 7.85 7.20 -10.37
N LEU A 133 6.80 6.43 -10.07
CA LEU A 133 6.88 5.27 -9.20
C LEU A 133 7.44 4.09 -10.00
N GLU A 134 8.65 3.66 -9.65
CA GLU A 134 9.34 2.53 -10.28
C GLU A 134 8.72 1.21 -9.80
N MET A 135 7.51 0.91 -10.29
CA MET A 135 6.81 -0.33 -10.01
C MET A 135 6.92 -1.27 -11.20
N GLU A 136 7.62 -2.38 -10.98
CA GLU A 136 7.73 -3.47 -11.95
C GLU A 136 6.58 -4.45 -11.79
N GLU A 137 5.97 -4.81 -12.91
CA GLU A 137 4.94 -5.84 -12.96
C GLU A 137 5.53 -7.21 -12.57
N GLY A 138 4.79 -7.99 -11.79
CA GLY A 138 5.28 -9.28 -11.29
C GLY A 138 6.30 -9.19 -10.14
N SER A 139 6.69 -7.99 -9.70
CA SER A 139 7.50 -7.76 -8.50
C SER A 139 6.62 -7.36 -7.31
N TRP A 140 7.06 -7.71 -6.09
CA TRP A 140 6.39 -7.31 -4.85
C TRP A 140 6.83 -5.91 -4.45
N HIS A 141 5.87 -5.03 -4.15
CA HIS A 141 6.10 -3.66 -3.72
C HIS A 141 5.44 -3.40 -2.37
N HIS A 142 6.12 -2.66 -1.51
CA HIS A 142 5.57 -2.15 -0.26
C HIS A 142 5.06 -0.73 -0.48
N LEU A 143 3.74 -0.55 -0.51
CA LEU A 143 3.09 0.74 -0.69
C LEU A 143 2.58 1.24 0.66
N VAL A 144 2.94 2.47 1.03
CA VAL A 144 2.31 3.18 2.14
C VAL A 144 1.84 4.55 1.69
N VAL A 145 0.56 4.83 1.90
CA VAL A 145 -0.04 6.16 1.66
C VAL A 145 -0.44 6.74 3.00
N VAL A 146 0.16 7.86 3.35
CA VAL A 146 -0.12 8.60 4.58
C VAL A 146 -0.87 9.86 4.21
N HIS A 147 -2.06 10.05 4.75
CA HIS A 147 -2.81 11.28 4.58
C HIS A 147 -2.94 11.98 5.93
N SER A 148 -2.25 13.11 6.05
CA SER A 148 -2.14 13.87 7.28
C SER A 148 -3.12 15.04 7.29
N LYS A 149 -3.75 15.25 8.46
CA LYS A 149 -4.53 16.44 8.74
C LYS A 149 -3.66 17.39 9.56
N PRO A 150 -3.57 18.68 9.20
CA PRO A 150 -2.91 19.65 10.04
C PRO A 150 -3.63 19.73 11.38
N ASN A 151 -2.86 19.89 12.46
CA ASN A 151 -3.41 19.94 13.81
C ASN A 151 -4.49 21.03 13.90
N ALA A 152 -5.60 20.76 14.59
CA ALA A 152 -6.73 21.71 14.68
C ALA A 152 -6.32 23.08 15.27
N LEU A 153 -5.24 23.10 16.07
CA LEU A 153 -4.61 24.28 16.64
C LEU A 153 -3.72 25.07 15.65
N ALA A 154 -3.27 24.45 14.55
CA ALA A 154 -2.39 25.08 13.55
C ALA A 154 -3.15 26.00 12.56
N GLY A 155 -4.46 26.20 12.77
CA GLY A 155 -5.27 27.22 12.13
C GLY A 155 -5.86 26.83 10.77
N LEU A 156 -6.86 27.61 10.33
CA LEU A 156 -7.65 27.46 9.08
C LEU A 156 -6.85 27.50 7.76
N PHE A 157 -5.51 27.58 7.81
CA PHE A 157 -4.68 27.91 6.64
C PHE A 157 -3.69 26.82 6.23
N GLN A 158 -3.54 25.75 7.02
CA GLN A 158 -2.72 24.61 6.62
C GLN A 158 -3.57 23.61 5.83
N ALA A 159 -3.09 23.23 4.65
CA ALA A 159 -3.73 22.21 3.82
C ALA A 159 -3.31 20.82 4.28
N SER A 160 -4.22 19.86 4.23
CA SER A 160 -3.91 18.44 4.36
C SER A 160 -2.88 18.02 3.30
N VAL A 161 -1.99 17.11 3.71
CA VAL A 161 -0.87 16.65 2.89
C VAL A 161 -0.88 15.13 2.84
N ALA A 162 -0.78 14.60 1.63
CA ALA A 162 -0.60 13.20 1.35
C ALA A 162 0.86 12.89 1.02
N TYR A 163 1.36 11.78 1.54
CA TYR A 163 2.70 11.26 1.31
C TYR A 163 2.58 9.84 0.77
N VAL A 164 3.38 9.52 -0.23
CA VAL A 164 3.46 8.19 -0.82
C VAL A 164 4.86 7.64 -0.62
N TYR A 165 4.94 6.51 0.07
CA TYR A 165 6.15 5.73 0.25
C TYR A 165 6.06 4.46 -0.57
N LEU A 166 7.15 4.15 -1.27
CA LEU A 166 7.32 2.91 -2.01
C LEU A 166 8.60 2.24 -1.54
N ASN A 167 8.52 0.95 -1.19
CA ASN A 167 9.65 0.15 -0.74
C ASN A 167 10.44 0.82 0.40
N GLY A 168 9.70 1.39 1.36
CA GLY A 168 10.24 2.03 2.56
C GLY A 168 10.76 3.46 2.37
N LYS A 169 10.76 4.01 1.15
CA LYS A 169 11.26 5.36 0.85
C LYS A 169 10.14 6.32 0.48
N LEU A 170 10.23 7.57 0.93
CA LEU A 170 9.34 8.64 0.47
C LEU A 170 9.57 8.87 -1.03
N ARG A 171 8.50 8.83 -1.83
CA ARG A 171 8.54 9.07 -3.28
C ARG A 171 7.87 10.38 -3.64
N HIS A 172 6.75 10.69 -3.02
CA HIS A 172 5.98 11.89 -3.33
C HIS A 172 5.31 12.49 -2.10
N THR A 173 5.16 13.80 -2.16
CA THR A 173 4.40 14.62 -1.21
C THR A 173 3.52 15.55 -2.01
N GLY A 174 2.26 15.73 -1.62
CA GLY A 174 1.40 16.73 -2.23
C GLY A 174 0.22 17.13 -1.37
N LYS A 175 -0.29 18.33 -1.60
CA LYS A 175 -1.45 18.86 -0.89
C LYS A 175 -2.72 18.23 -1.45
N LEU A 176 -3.53 17.63 -0.60
CA LEU A 176 -4.84 17.08 -0.96
C LEU A 176 -5.79 17.29 0.21
N GLY A 177 -6.96 17.85 -0.05
CA GLY A 177 -7.97 18.07 0.98
C GLY A 177 -8.65 16.76 1.41
N TYR A 178 -9.04 16.69 2.68
CA TYR A 178 -9.86 15.60 3.20
C TYR A 178 -11.24 15.61 2.56
N SER A 179 -11.83 14.41 2.41
CA SER A 179 -13.24 14.33 2.05
C SER A 179 -14.12 14.93 3.16
N PRO A 180 -15.24 15.58 2.82
CA PRO A 180 -16.21 15.97 3.83
C PRO A 180 -16.72 14.72 4.57
N SER A 181 -16.83 14.81 5.90
CA SER A 181 -17.31 13.69 6.72
C SER A 181 -18.77 13.36 6.38
N PRO A 182 -19.08 12.13 5.95
CA PRO A 182 -20.44 11.76 5.58
C PRO A 182 -21.27 11.42 6.82
N ALA A 183 -21.83 12.46 7.46
CA ALA A 183 -22.63 12.32 8.66
C ALA A 183 -23.82 11.36 8.47
N GLY A 184 -24.00 10.44 9.41
CA GLY A 184 -25.12 9.50 9.43
C GLY A 184 -25.05 8.36 8.41
N LYS A 185 -23.95 8.22 7.65
CA LYS A 185 -23.77 7.12 6.70
C LYS A 185 -22.90 6.01 7.30
N SER A 186 -23.33 4.76 7.11
CA SER A 186 -22.48 3.61 7.37
C SER A 186 -21.43 3.49 6.27
N LEU A 187 -20.16 3.43 6.67
CA LEU A 187 -19.04 3.37 5.74
C LEU A 187 -18.37 2.00 5.76
N GLN A 188 -17.72 1.68 4.64
CA GLN A 188 -16.97 0.46 4.46
C GLN A 188 -15.70 0.74 3.67
N VAL A 189 -14.63 0.03 4.04
CA VAL A 189 -13.41 -0.07 3.27
C VAL A 189 -13.52 -1.24 2.31
N SER A 190 -13.12 -1.03 1.06
CA SER A 190 -12.87 -2.09 0.09
C SER A 190 -11.39 -2.16 -0.22
N ILE A 191 -10.79 -3.34 -0.08
CA ILE A 191 -9.44 -3.64 -0.57
C ILE A 191 -9.57 -4.40 -1.88
N GLY A 192 -9.21 -3.77 -2.98
CA GLY A 192 -9.51 -4.25 -4.33
C GLY A 192 -10.61 -3.50 -5.03
N THR A 193 -11.16 -4.11 -6.08
CA THR A 193 -12.18 -3.48 -6.93
C THR A 193 -13.57 -3.91 -6.46
N PRO A 194 -14.41 -3.00 -5.95
CA PRO A 194 -15.77 -3.31 -5.56
C PRO A 194 -16.65 -3.63 -6.78
N VAL A 195 -17.75 -4.33 -6.55
CA VAL A 195 -18.68 -4.77 -7.60
C VAL A 195 -19.20 -3.62 -8.48
N THR A 196 -19.44 -2.44 -7.90
CA THR A 196 -19.90 -1.24 -8.61
C THR A 196 -18.89 -0.70 -9.62
N CYS A 197 -17.62 -1.01 -9.43
CA CYS A 197 -16.52 -0.63 -10.31
C CYS A 197 -16.07 -1.77 -11.23
N GLY A 198 -16.78 -2.91 -11.20
CA GLY A 198 -16.34 -4.12 -11.84
C GLY A 198 -16.25 -4.02 -13.36
N ARG A 199 -15.11 -4.46 -13.91
CA ARG A 199 -14.87 -4.57 -15.35
C ARG A 199 -14.01 -5.80 -15.63
N ILE A 200 -14.52 -6.70 -16.47
CA ILE A 200 -13.77 -7.89 -16.89
C ILE A 200 -12.49 -7.44 -17.58
N SER A 201 -11.36 -7.93 -17.09
CA SER A 201 -10.04 -7.67 -17.66
C SER A 201 -9.06 -8.74 -17.22
N ASP A 202 -7.93 -8.86 -17.92
CA ASP A 202 -6.90 -9.84 -17.59
C ASP A 202 -6.05 -9.44 -16.35
N LEU A 203 -6.38 -8.30 -15.70
CA LEU A 203 -5.73 -7.81 -14.49
C LEU A 203 -5.88 -8.84 -13.37
N SER A 204 -4.75 -9.24 -12.81
CA SER A 204 -4.71 -9.93 -11.53
C SER A 204 -3.71 -9.25 -10.62
N TRP A 205 -4.03 -9.22 -9.33
CA TRP A 205 -3.09 -8.71 -8.35
C TRP A 205 -3.16 -9.52 -7.06
N LYS A 206 -2.05 -9.55 -6.36
CA LYS A 206 -1.84 -10.33 -5.15
C LYS A 206 -1.59 -9.38 -4.00
N LEU A 207 -2.19 -9.68 -2.87
CA LEU A 207 -2.12 -8.93 -1.63
C LEU A 207 -1.52 -9.81 -0.53
N ARG A 208 -0.51 -9.29 0.17
CA ARG A 208 0.04 -9.89 1.39
C ARG A 208 -0.45 -9.10 2.60
N SER A 209 0.43 -8.78 3.53
CA SER A 209 0.07 -8.00 4.70
C SER A 209 -0.51 -6.64 4.30
N CYS A 210 -1.64 -6.28 4.89
CA CYS A 210 -2.38 -5.06 4.58
C CYS A 210 -2.95 -4.46 5.86
N TYR A 211 -2.71 -3.17 6.07
CA TYR A 211 -3.00 -2.46 7.31
C TYR A 211 -3.66 -1.12 7.01
N LEU A 212 -4.60 -0.73 7.85
CA LEU A 212 -5.10 0.65 7.90
C LEU A 212 -4.95 1.16 9.32
N PHE A 213 -4.15 2.20 9.49
CA PHE A 213 -3.95 2.88 10.75
C PHE A 213 -4.86 4.10 10.84
N GLU A 214 -5.44 4.32 12.03
CA GLU A 214 -6.20 5.53 12.37
C GLU A 214 -5.27 6.69 12.79
N GLU A 215 -4.03 6.65 12.34
CA GLU A 215 -2.99 7.63 12.65
C GLU A 215 -2.01 7.79 11.48
N VAL A 216 -1.28 8.91 11.50
CA VAL A 216 -0.13 9.15 10.64
C VAL A 216 1.08 8.36 11.14
N LEU A 217 1.65 7.52 10.27
CA LEU A 217 2.91 6.82 10.51
C LEU A 217 4.09 7.75 10.24
N SER A 218 5.14 7.63 11.06
CA SER A 218 6.40 8.36 10.82
C SER A 218 7.19 7.70 9.68
N PRO A 219 8.08 8.46 9.00
CA PRO A 219 8.99 7.88 8.02
C PRO A 219 9.80 6.71 8.59
N GLY A 220 10.23 6.81 9.85
CA GLY A 220 10.95 5.76 10.56
C GLY A 220 10.12 4.49 10.77
N SER A 221 8.87 4.62 11.21
CA SER A 221 7.93 3.50 11.32
C SER A 221 7.72 2.81 9.98
N ILE A 222 7.55 3.58 8.89
CA ILE A 222 7.36 3.02 7.54
C ILE A 222 8.61 2.28 7.05
N GLY A 223 9.80 2.85 7.29
CA GLY A 223 11.07 2.19 7.01
C GLY A 223 11.22 0.88 7.78
N PHE A 224 10.87 0.87 9.07
CA PHE A 224 10.91 -0.35 9.89
C PHE A 224 9.93 -1.42 9.41
N MET A 225 8.70 -1.04 9.06
CA MET A 225 7.73 -1.97 8.45
C MET A 225 8.27 -2.61 7.17
N TYR A 226 8.96 -1.84 6.33
CA TYR A 226 9.61 -2.38 5.13
C TYR A 226 10.74 -3.37 5.45
N ILE A 227 11.54 -3.08 6.48
CA ILE A 227 12.66 -3.91 6.95
C ILE A 227 12.19 -5.26 7.48
N LEU A 228 11.10 -5.29 8.25
CA LEU A 228 10.44 -6.53 8.67
C LEU A 228 10.03 -7.41 7.47
N GLY A 229 9.82 -6.78 6.32
CA GLY A 229 9.71 -7.44 5.04
C GLY A 229 8.36 -8.07 4.78
N ARG A 230 8.21 -8.59 3.56
CA ARG A 230 6.99 -9.21 3.03
C ARG A 230 6.57 -10.52 3.72
N GLY A 231 7.34 -11.01 4.68
CA GLY A 231 7.06 -12.23 5.46
C GLY A 231 6.49 -11.93 6.85
N TYR A 232 6.54 -10.68 7.30
CA TYR A 232 5.99 -10.28 8.58
C TYR A 232 4.45 -10.31 8.55
N ARG A 233 3.85 -10.87 9.61
CA ARG A 233 2.40 -11.13 9.71
C ARG A 233 1.79 -10.65 11.03
N GLY A 234 2.56 -9.94 11.85
CA GLY A 234 2.13 -9.44 13.16
C GLY A 234 1.38 -8.11 13.08
N LEU A 235 0.95 -7.64 14.25
CA LEU A 235 0.25 -6.36 14.46
C LEU A 235 1.18 -5.20 14.83
N PHE A 236 2.48 -5.47 14.91
CA PHE A 236 3.51 -4.54 15.42
C PHE A 236 3.34 -4.27 16.93
N GLN A 237 2.66 -5.17 17.64
CA GLN A 237 2.35 -5.04 19.06
C GLN A 237 3.17 -5.99 19.96
N ASP A 238 4.08 -6.76 19.36
CA ASP A 238 4.98 -7.66 20.06
C ASP A 238 6.02 -6.90 20.89
N ASN A 239 6.35 -7.42 22.08
CA ASN A 239 7.35 -6.81 22.98
C ASN A 239 8.75 -6.75 22.37
N ASP A 240 9.09 -7.72 21.51
CA ASP A 240 10.37 -7.75 20.80
C ASP A 240 10.08 -7.93 19.30
N LEU A 241 9.92 -6.81 18.60
CA LEU A 241 9.76 -6.82 17.14
C LEU A 241 11.06 -7.08 16.39
N LEU A 242 12.21 -6.89 17.05
CA LEU A 242 13.52 -7.01 16.41
C LEU A 242 13.81 -8.47 16.03
N GLN A 243 13.26 -9.43 16.77
CA GLN A 243 13.38 -10.85 16.45
C GLN A 243 12.81 -11.24 15.08
N PHE A 244 11.88 -10.43 14.55
CA PHE A 244 11.26 -10.67 13.25
C PHE A 244 12.00 -10.00 12.09
N VAL A 245 13.07 -9.26 12.36
CA VAL A 245 13.88 -8.64 11.30
C VAL A 245 14.66 -9.74 10.59
N PRO A 246 14.42 -9.97 9.28
CA PRO A 246 15.10 -11.03 8.56
C PRO A 246 16.57 -10.68 8.37
N ASN A 247 17.46 -11.68 8.49
CA ASN A 247 18.89 -11.49 8.32
C ASN A 247 19.27 -10.86 6.96
N GLN A 248 18.47 -11.07 5.90
CA GLN A 248 18.73 -10.44 4.60
C GLN A 248 18.41 -8.94 4.59
N ALA A 249 17.51 -8.48 5.47
CA ALA A 249 17.27 -7.06 5.64
C ALA A 249 18.44 -6.39 6.35
N CYS A 250 19.35 -7.15 6.98
CA CYS A 250 20.50 -6.65 7.71
C CYS A 250 21.65 -6.09 6.82
N GLY A 251 21.39 -5.67 5.58
CA GLY A 251 22.41 -5.06 4.72
C GLY A 251 21.85 -4.30 3.52
N GLY A 252 22.73 -3.61 2.80
CA GLY A 252 22.42 -3.00 1.50
C GLY A 252 21.32 -1.93 1.53
N GLY A 253 20.25 -2.14 0.73
CA GLY A 253 19.20 -1.15 0.49
C GLY A 253 18.37 -0.75 1.72
N SER A 254 18.19 -1.65 2.68
CA SER A 254 17.52 -1.38 3.96
C SER A 254 18.29 -0.38 4.82
N MET A 255 19.63 -0.47 4.83
CA MET A 255 20.47 0.48 5.54
C MET A 255 20.42 1.87 4.92
N ALA A 256 20.42 1.96 3.59
CA ALA A 256 20.27 3.23 2.89
C ALA A 256 18.92 3.92 3.22
N ILE A 257 17.87 3.16 3.53
CA ILE A 257 16.60 3.70 4.01
C ILE A 257 16.78 4.29 5.41
N LEU A 258 17.34 3.52 6.35
CA LEU A 258 17.57 3.97 7.72
C LEU A 258 18.47 5.22 7.80
N ASP A 259 19.48 5.32 6.94
CA ASP A 259 20.39 6.45 6.87
C ASP A 259 19.71 7.71 6.29
N SER A 260 18.91 7.54 5.22
CA SER A 260 18.14 8.65 4.66
C SER A 260 17.18 9.30 5.66
N LEU A 261 16.65 8.50 6.59
CA LEU A 261 15.77 8.98 7.66
C LEU A 261 16.49 9.90 8.67
N ASP A 262 17.81 9.74 8.85
CA ASP A 262 18.60 10.60 9.74
C ASP A 262 18.90 11.96 9.10
N THR A 263 18.97 12.01 7.78
CA THR A 263 19.24 13.25 7.02
C THR A 263 18.03 14.18 7.02
N ASP A 264 16.81 13.64 7.18
CA ASP A 264 15.54 14.38 7.17
C ASP A 264 15.09 14.90 8.56
N LEU A 265 15.86 14.64 9.62
CA LEU A 265 15.64 15.26 10.93
C LEU A 265 16.19 16.69 10.93
N PRO A 266 15.37 17.75 11.07
CA PRO A 266 15.91 19.09 11.25
C PRO A 266 16.61 19.14 12.62
N LEU A 267 17.93 19.28 12.60
CA LEU A 267 18.71 19.61 13.79
C LEU A 267 18.19 20.93 14.37
N ASN A 268 17.36 20.83 15.40
CA ASN A 268 17.15 21.91 16.34
C ASN A 268 18.39 22.01 17.24
N SER A 269 19.45 22.64 16.72
CA SER A 269 20.49 23.21 17.56
C SER A 269 20.82 24.60 17.04
N SER A 270 20.40 25.59 17.81
CA SER A 270 20.81 26.97 17.68
C SER A 270 22.33 27.11 17.61
N THR A 271 22.74 28.12 16.82
CA THR A 271 23.99 28.90 16.82
C THR A 271 25.13 28.52 15.84
N LEU A 272 25.44 29.55 15.03
CA LEU A 272 26.68 29.90 14.33
C LEU A 272 26.88 29.41 12.87
N LYS A 273 26.63 30.36 11.96
CA LYS A 273 27.27 30.51 10.64
C LYS A 273 28.81 30.44 10.79
N PRO A 274 29.55 29.90 9.81
CA PRO A 274 30.07 30.80 8.76
C PRO A 274 30.07 30.21 7.33
N ASP A 275 30.16 31.13 6.38
CA ASP A 275 30.18 30.91 4.93
C ASP A 275 31.48 30.22 4.43
N SER A 276 31.37 29.25 3.50
CA SER A 276 32.24 29.17 2.31
C SER A 276 31.82 28.10 1.30
N ALA A 277 32.13 28.43 0.05
CA ALA A 277 31.66 27.82 -1.18
C ALA A 277 32.33 26.49 -1.57
N GLY A 278 31.55 25.68 -2.30
CA GLY A 278 32.00 24.92 -3.47
C GLY A 278 32.84 23.66 -3.26
N LYS A 279 32.22 22.48 -3.43
CA LYS A 279 32.60 21.44 -4.41
C LYS A 279 31.72 20.20 -4.25
N GLN A 280 31.06 19.78 -5.33
CA GLN A 280 30.56 18.42 -5.50
C GLN A 280 31.74 17.46 -5.38
N GLY A 281 31.81 16.72 -4.28
CA GLY A 281 32.70 15.58 -4.11
C GLY A 281 31.85 14.32 -4.10
N ILE A 282 31.99 13.50 -5.13
CA ILE A 282 31.56 12.10 -5.12
C ILE A 282 32.34 11.43 -3.98
N SER A 283 31.70 11.19 -2.83
CA SER A 283 32.31 10.40 -1.77
C SER A 283 32.32 8.95 -2.22
N LYS A 284 33.54 8.43 -2.41
CA LYS A 284 33.79 6.99 -2.49
C LYS A 284 33.14 6.34 -1.27
N VAL A 285 32.25 5.38 -1.52
CA VAL A 285 31.73 4.47 -0.51
C VAL A 285 32.91 3.66 0.02
N ASP A 286 33.42 4.09 1.16
CA ASP A 286 34.32 3.28 1.97
C ASP A 286 33.52 2.09 2.49
N ARG A 287 34.06 0.87 2.32
CA ARG A 287 33.49 -0.35 2.89
C ARG A 287 33.77 -0.36 4.39
N SER A 288 33.21 0.61 5.11
CA SER A 288 32.98 0.47 6.53
C SER A 288 31.86 -0.55 6.69
N GLU A 289 32.13 -1.59 7.44
CA GLU A 289 31.15 -2.57 7.88
C GLU A 289 30.07 -1.81 8.67
N PHE A 290 28.95 -1.49 8.01
CA PHE A 290 27.89 -0.68 8.59
C PHE A 290 27.15 -1.51 9.64
N VAL A 291 27.34 -1.15 10.91
CA VAL A 291 26.73 -1.83 12.06
C VAL A 291 25.26 -1.40 12.20
N TRP A 292 24.37 -2.37 12.39
CA TRP A 292 22.97 -2.13 12.73
C TRP A 292 22.84 -1.48 14.10
N ASP A 293 22.24 -0.29 14.15
CA ASP A 293 21.88 0.35 15.41
C ASP A 293 20.60 -0.28 15.97
N SER A 294 20.78 -1.28 16.84
CA SER A 294 19.69 -1.98 17.53
C SER A 294 18.87 -1.07 18.44
N VAL A 295 19.48 -0.01 18.99
CA VAL A 295 18.79 0.98 19.83
C VAL A 295 17.85 1.82 18.98
N LYS A 296 18.34 2.31 17.84
CA LYS A 296 17.51 3.04 16.86
C LYS A 296 16.34 2.17 16.39
N LEU A 297 16.61 0.91 16.07
CA LEU A 297 15.57 -0.01 15.60
C LEU A 297 14.52 -0.29 16.69
N GLY A 298 14.95 -0.45 17.94
CA GLY A 298 14.06 -0.56 19.09
C GLY A 298 13.20 0.69 19.32
N ASN A 299 13.75 1.89 19.10
CA ASN A 299 12.96 3.12 19.18
C ASN A 299 11.89 3.19 18.08
N LEU A 300 12.22 2.76 16.85
CA LEU A 300 11.26 2.69 15.75
C LEU A 300 10.16 1.65 16.00
N SER A 301 10.52 0.51 16.62
CA SER A 301 9.53 -0.50 16.97
C SER A 301 8.55 0.01 18.03
N ILE A 302 9.04 0.75 19.04
CA ILE A 302 8.19 1.39 20.06
C ILE A 302 7.22 2.40 19.44
N GLN A 303 7.66 3.17 18.43
CA GLN A 303 6.78 4.13 17.74
C GLN A 303 5.61 3.46 17.01
N LEU A 304 5.79 2.23 16.52
CA LEU A 304 4.75 1.44 15.86
C LEU A 304 3.84 0.74 16.86
N TRP A 305 4.39 0.28 17.98
CA TRP A 305 3.67 -0.46 19.02
C TRP A 305 2.40 0.26 19.51
N ALA A 306 2.48 1.58 19.66
CA ALA A 306 1.39 2.40 20.17
C ALA A 306 0.33 2.79 19.12
N LYS A 307 0.46 2.35 17.86
CA LYS A 307 -0.39 2.84 16.77
C LYS A 307 -1.74 2.12 16.69
N LYS A 308 -2.80 2.90 16.53
CA LYS A 308 -4.17 2.38 16.37
C LYS A 308 -4.42 1.84 14.97
N LEU A 309 -5.01 0.64 14.91
CA LEU A 309 -5.33 -0.08 13.69
C LEU A 309 -6.86 -0.18 13.54
N ILE A 310 -7.34 0.10 12.33
CA ILE A 310 -8.74 -0.16 11.94
C ILE A 310 -8.88 -1.63 11.52
N PHE A 311 -7.93 -2.15 10.75
CA PHE A 311 -7.84 -3.56 10.39
C PHE A 311 -6.39 -3.96 10.06
N ALA A 312 -6.13 -5.26 10.11
CA ALA A 312 -4.90 -5.87 9.62
C ALA A 312 -5.19 -7.25 9.01
N PHE A 313 -4.65 -7.49 7.82
CA PHE A 313 -4.68 -8.77 7.11
C PHE A 313 -3.27 -9.24 6.87
N ASP A 314 -3.03 -10.55 6.89
CA ASP A 314 -1.72 -11.16 6.62
C ASP A 314 -1.65 -11.93 5.30
N GLY A 315 -2.71 -11.88 4.49
CA GLY A 315 -2.81 -12.60 3.23
C GLY A 315 -3.31 -14.05 3.37
N THR A 316 -3.64 -14.52 4.57
CA THR A 316 -4.31 -15.82 4.73
C THR A 316 -5.81 -15.75 4.43
N SER A 317 -6.29 -16.71 3.64
CA SER A 317 -7.72 -16.92 3.42
C SER A 317 -8.13 -18.29 3.93
N THR A 318 -9.31 -18.37 4.55
CA THR A 318 -9.92 -19.66 4.90
C THR A 318 -10.86 -20.07 3.76
N GLU A 319 -10.62 -21.24 3.15
CA GLU A 319 -11.50 -21.81 2.13
C GLU A 319 -12.79 -22.36 2.77
N ILE A 320 -13.68 -21.48 3.20
CA ILE A 320 -14.98 -21.88 3.76
C ILE A 320 -15.98 -21.92 2.60
N PHE A 321 -16.05 -23.09 1.97
CA PHE A 321 -17.01 -23.53 0.93
C PHE A 321 -16.85 -22.91 -0.48
N ARG A 322 -16.22 -23.68 -1.39
CA ARG A 322 -16.20 -23.46 -2.86
C ARG A 322 -17.59 -23.31 -3.51
N ALA A 323 -18.68 -23.60 -2.80
CA ALA A 323 -20.03 -23.56 -3.33
C ALA A 323 -20.59 -22.13 -3.57
N SER A 324 -20.07 -21.11 -2.87
CA SER A 324 -20.60 -19.72 -2.96
C SER A 324 -19.69 -18.74 -3.71
N GLY A 325 -18.45 -19.11 -4.03
CA GLY A 325 -17.47 -18.18 -4.64
C GLY A 325 -16.99 -17.05 -3.70
N THR A 326 -17.37 -17.07 -2.42
CA THR A 326 -16.97 -16.10 -1.40
C THR A 326 -15.80 -16.65 -0.58
N LEU A 327 -14.73 -15.87 -0.44
CA LEU A 327 -13.61 -16.18 0.44
C LEU A 327 -13.72 -15.38 1.74
N SER A 328 -13.39 -15.99 2.86
CA SER A 328 -13.25 -15.31 4.14
C SER A 328 -11.78 -15.04 4.46
N VAL A 329 -11.50 -13.83 4.95
CA VAL A 329 -10.18 -13.41 5.41
C VAL A 329 -10.33 -12.99 6.87
N LEU A 330 -9.37 -13.37 7.72
CA LEU A 330 -9.37 -13.01 9.12
C LEU A 330 -8.79 -11.60 9.31
N ASN A 331 -9.57 -10.69 9.91
CA ASN A 331 -9.01 -9.46 10.46
C ASN A 331 -8.26 -9.79 11.75
N LEU A 332 -6.95 -9.55 11.78
CA LEU A 332 -6.10 -9.83 12.93
C LEU A 332 -6.34 -8.85 14.10
N VAL A 333 -6.93 -7.69 13.82
CA VAL A 333 -7.26 -6.70 14.83
C VAL A 333 -8.51 -7.15 15.58
N ASP A 334 -8.35 -7.48 16.85
CA ASP A 334 -9.48 -7.73 17.75
C ASP A 334 -10.21 -6.40 18.01
N PRO A 335 -11.52 -6.28 17.66
CA PRO A 335 -12.31 -5.08 17.88
C PRO A 335 -12.32 -4.57 19.33
N MET A 336 -12.09 -5.46 20.31
CA MET A 336 -12.04 -5.12 21.73
C MET A 336 -10.64 -4.76 22.24
N SER A 337 -9.60 -4.91 21.40
CA SER A 337 -8.24 -4.56 21.78
C SER A 337 -8.02 -3.04 21.85
N ALA A 338 -7.03 -2.61 22.63
CA ALA A 338 -6.60 -1.22 22.68
C ALA A 338 -6.15 -0.68 21.30
N ALA A 339 -5.65 -1.56 20.42
CA ALA A 339 -5.29 -1.24 19.04
C ALA A 339 -6.51 -0.80 18.22
N ALA A 340 -7.66 -1.42 18.48
CA ALA A 340 -8.90 -1.19 17.77
C ALA A 340 -9.78 -0.14 18.43
N SER A 341 -9.74 0.05 19.75
CA SER A 341 -10.69 0.93 20.43
C SER A 341 -10.63 2.37 19.88
N PRO A 342 -11.76 2.89 19.31
CA PRO A 342 -11.85 4.29 18.91
C PRO A 342 -11.59 5.24 20.09
N ILE A 343 -11.89 4.77 21.30
CA ILE A 343 -11.87 5.54 22.56
C ILE A 343 -10.55 5.28 23.34
N GLY A 344 -9.70 4.35 22.88
CA GLY A 344 -8.63 3.77 23.71
C GLY A 344 -9.21 2.64 24.56
N GLY A 345 -8.50 1.51 24.66
CA GLY A 345 -8.92 0.41 25.53
C GLY A 345 -8.89 0.87 26.99
N GLU A 346 -9.87 0.42 27.79
CA GLU A 346 -9.87 0.62 29.25
C GLU A 346 -8.62 0.02 29.91
#